data_AF-A0A955K7U3-F1
#
_entry.id   AF-A0A955K7U3-F1
#
_cell.length_a   1.000
_cell.length_b   1.000
_cell.length_c   1.000
_cell.angle_alpha   90.00
_cell.angle_beta   90.00
_cell.angle_gamma   90.00
#
_symmetry.space_group_name_H-M   'P 1'
#
loop_
_entity.id
_entity.type
_entity.pdbx_description
1 polymer ?
#
loop_
_entity_poly.entity_id
_entity_poly.type
_entity_poly.pdbx_seq_one_letter_code
_entity_poly.pdbx_strand_id
1 'polypeptide(L)' 'MTKFNYATKKSQLDEIISWFESEEIDFEEASKKYEEAIKIIDEIEQYLKDKSAQLKIEVK' A
#
# COMPACT_ATOMS: atom_id res chain seq x y z
N MET A 1 3.47 -17.17 -9.98
CA MET A 1 3.47 -16.13 -8.94
C MET A 1 3.01 -14.83 -9.57
N THR A 2 1.91 -14.25 -9.10
CA THR A 2 1.40 -12.96 -9.59
C THR A 2 2.45 -11.89 -9.27
N LYS A 3 2.97 -11.21 -10.29
CA LYS A 3 3.97 -10.14 -10.12
C LYS A 3 3.31 -9.01 -9.31
N PHE A 4 3.99 -8.51 -8.28
CA PHE A 4 3.53 -7.34 -7.54
C PHE A 4 3.25 -6.18 -8.51
N ASN A 5 2.05 -5.58 -8.39
CA ASN A 5 1.65 -4.43 -9.21
C ASN A 5 1.51 -3.19 -8.32
N TYR A 6 2.52 -2.32 -8.40
CA TYR A 6 2.58 -1.07 -7.65
C TYR A 6 1.37 -0.16 -7.93
N ALA A 7 0.94 -0.05 -9.19
CA ALA A 7 -0.17 0.83 -9.56
C ALA A 7 -1.48 0.37 -8.92
N THR A 8 -1.73 -0.94 -8.89
CA THR A 8 -2.90 -1.52 -8.22
C THR A 8 -2.86 -1.23 -6.71
N LYS A 9 -1.73 -1.48 -6.05
CA LYS A 9 -1.61 -1.29 -4.59
C LYS A 9 -1.73 0.18 -4.20
N LYS A 10 -1.16 1.08 -5.00
CA LYS A 10 -1.35 2.52 -4.83
C LYS A 10 -2.81 2.93 -5.00
N SER A 11 -3.51 2.42 -6.01
CA SER A 11 -4.94 2.69 -6.21
C SER A 11 -5.78 2.24 -5.02
N GLN A 12 -5.49 1.06 -4.46
CA GLN A 12 -6.18 0.55 -3.27
C GLN A 12 -5.96 1.45 -2.05
N LEU A 13 -4.74 1.98 -1.88
CA LEU A 13 -4.46 2.94 -0.81
C LEU A 13 -5.19 4.27 -1.02
N ASP A 14 -5.21 4.78 -2.27
CA ASP A 14 -5.92 6.01 -2.63
C ASP A 14 -7.45 5.87 -2.37
N GLU A 15 -8.03 4.69 -2.62
CA GLU A 15 -9.42 4.36 -2.30
C GLU A 15 -9.70 4.39 -0.79
N ILE A 16 -8.80 3.84 0.04
CA ILE A 16 -8.94 3.87 1.49
C ILE A 16 -8.85 5.31 2.01
N ILE A 17 -7.93 6.11 1.47
CA ILE A 17 -7.81 7.53 1.84
C ILE A 17 -9.10 8.28 1.48
N SER A 18 -9.63 8.07 0.27
CA SER A 18 -10.89 8.67 -0.16
C SER A 18 -12.07 8.28 0.74
N TRP A 19 -12.08 7.04 1.25
CA TRP A 19 -13.09 6.59 2.22
C TRP A 19 -13.00 7.34 3.54
N PHE A 20 -11.79 7.62 4.05
CA PHE A 20 -11.58 8.41 5.27
C PHE A 20 -11.94 9.91 5.12
N GLU A 21 -12.13 10.40 3.89
CA GLU A 21 -12.58 11.77 3.63
C GLU A 21 -14.12 11.89 3.59
N SER A 22 -14.85 10.79 3.80
CA SER A 22 -16.31 10.78 3.83
C SER A 22 -16.88 11.38 5.13
N GLU A 23 -18.10 11.92 5.06
CA GLU A 23 -18.74 12.65 6.17
C GLU A 23 -19.26 11.75 7.30
N GLU A 24 -19.46 10.44 7.03
CA GLU A 24 -19.95 9.47 8.00
C GLU A 24 -18.97 8.31 8.15
N ILE A 25 -18.23 8.30 9.25
CA ILE A 25 -17.21 7.30 9.54
C ILE A 25 -17.57 6.59 10.85
N ASP A 26 -17.82 5.28 10.74
CA ASP A 26 -17.93 4.41 11.91
C ASP A 26 -16.54 4.00 12.41
N PHE A 27 -16.35 3.94 13.73
CA PHE A 27 -15.06 3.64 14.34
C PHE A 27 -14.57 2.22 14.04
N GLU A 28 -15.48 1.23 14.02
CA GLU A 28 -15.10 -0.16 13.74
C GLU A 28 -14.66 -0.30 12.27
N GLU A 29 -15.37 0.36 11.36
CA GLU A 29 -15.00 0.40 9.95
C GLU A 29 -13.69 1.14 9.71
N ALA A 30 -13.48 2.28 10.40
CA ALA A 30 -12.25 3.04 10.37
C ALA A 30 -11.05 2.21 10.85
N SER A 31 -11.21 1.45 11.94
CA SER A 31 -10.14 0.57 12.45
C SER A 31 -9.77 -0.51 11.42
N LYS A 32 -10.75 -1.12 10.74
CA LYS A 32 -10.51 -2.12 9.70
C LYS A 32 -9.80 -1.53 8.49
N LYS A 33 -10.25 -0.35 8.02
CA LYS A 33 -9.65 0.36 6.89
C LYS A 33 -8.22 0.82 7.19
N TYR A 34 -7.95 1.22 8.43
CA TYR A 34 -6.59 1.52 8.89
C TYR A 34 -5.67 0.29 8.82
N GLU A 35 -6.10 -0.85 9.36
CA GLU A 35 -5.31 -2.09 9.27
C GLU A 35 -5.06 -2.54 7.82
N GLU A 36 -6.04 -2.35 6.94
CA GLU A 36 -5.93 -2.61 5.52
C GLU A 36 -4.88 -1.70 4.85
N ALA A 37 -4.90 -0.40 5.16
CA ALA A 37 -3.92 0.56 4.66
C ALA A 37 -2.49 0.21 5.10
N ILE A 38 -2.29 -0.17 6.36
CA ILE A 38 -0.97 -0.58 6.87
C ILE A 38 -0.42 -1.78 6.08
N LYS A 39 -1.24 -2.80 5.82
CA LYS A 39 -0.81 -3.96 5.02
C LYS A 39 -0.40 -3.56 3.61
N ILE A 40 -1.16 -2.68 2.95
CA ILE A 40 -0.83 -2.21 1.60
C ILE A 40 0.47 -1.40 1.59
N ILE A 41 0.67 -0.55 2.60
CA ILE A 41 1.91 0.23 2.76
C ILE A 41 3.11 -0.71 2.93
N ASP A 42 3.03 -1.69 3.82
CA ASP A 42 4.11 -2.66 4.05
C ASP A 42 4.49 -3.41 2.75
N GLU A 43 3.49 -3.84 1.97
CA GLU A 43 3.74 -4.51 0.69
C GLU A 43 4.41 -3.59 -0.34
N ILE A 44 4.02 -2.31 -0.39
CA ILE A 44 4.64 -1.30 -1.25
C ILE A 44 6.08 -1.05 -0.81
N GLU A 45 6.33 -0.84 0.47
CA GLU A 45 7.66 -0.59 1.01
C GLU A 45 8.61 -1.75 0.74
N GLN A 46 8.15 -2.99 0.96
CA GLN A 46 8.93 -4.18 0.69
C GLN A 46 9.28 -4.29 -0.81
N TYR A 47 8.31 -4.04 -1.70
CA TYR A 47 8.57 -4.03 -3.14
C TYR A 47 9.62 -2.98 -3.53
N LEU A 48 9.52 -1.76 -3.02
CA LEU A 48 10.45 -0.68 -3.32
C LEU A 48 11.85 -0.98 -2.77
N LYS A 49 11.94 -1.55 -1.57
CA LYS A 49 13.21 -1.99 -0.96
C LYS A 49 13.90 -3.05 -1.79
N ASP A 50 13.15 -4.06 -2.24
CA ASP A 50 13.68 -5.14 -3.11
C ASP A 50 14.15 -4.60 -4.46
N LYS A 51 13.41 -3.66 -5.05
CA LYS A 51 13.80 -2.99 -6.30
C LYS A 51 15.04 -2.12 -6.14
N SER A 52 15.14 -1.38 -5.03
CA SER A 52 16.33 -0.59 -4.71
C SER A 52 17.56 -1.47 -4.50
N ALA A 53 17.41 -2.62 -3.84
CA ALA A 53 18.50 -3.58 -3.64
C ALA A 53 18.98 -4.19 -4.97
N GLN A 54 18.05 -4.55 -5.87
CA GLN A 54 18.39 -5.04 -7.22
C GLN A 54 19.21 -4.01 -8.00
N LEU A 55 18.75 -2.76 -8.05
CA LEU A 55 19.45 -1.67 -8.73
C LEU A 55 20.86 -1.42 -8.17
N LYS A 56 21.06 -1.56 -6.84
CA LYS A 56 22.39 -1.41 -6.21
C LYS A 56 23.36 -2.54 -6.56
N ILE A 57 22.86 -3.73 -6.90
CA ILE A 57 23.69 -4.88 -7.29
C ILE A 57 24.11 -4.75 -8.76
N GLU A 58 23.24 -4.25 -9.64
CA GLU A 58 23.53 -4.10 -11.07
C GLU A 58 24.53 -2.97 -11.40
N VAL A 59 24.81 -2.06 -10.47
CA VAL A 59 25.73 -0.91 -10.65
C VAL A 59 27.12 -1.17 -10.04
N LYS A 60 27.43 -2.40 -9.62
CA LYS A 60 28.75 -2.83 -9.13
C LYS A 60 29.42 -3.82 -10.08
#